data_AF-A0A1J3E1B7-F1
#
_entry.id   AF-A0A1J3E1B7-F1
#
_cell.length_a   1.000
_cell.length_b   1.000
_cell.length_c   1.000
_cell.angle_alpha   90.00
_cell.angle_beta   90.00
_cell.angle_gamma   90.00
#
_symmetry.space_group_name_H-M   'P 1'
#
loop_
_entity.id
_entity.type
_entity.pdbx_description
1 polymer ?
#
loop_
_entity_poly.entity_id
_entity_poly.type
_entity_poly.pdbx_seq_one_letter_code
_entity_poly.pdbx_strand_id
1 'polypeptide(L)'
;NAHNNIGMLDLDLDNPETACDILKRGLQICDEEEVKEYDAVRSRLHHNLGNVFLVLRSWDEAKEHIEMDIRICNQINHTQGEAKGYINLAELHNKTQKYKDALSCYRKASTLAKSMQDESALVEQIEQNIKIVKTAIEVMEEMREEELR
;
A
#
# COMPACT_ATOMS: atom_id res chain seq x y z
N ASN A 1 8.47 13.26 -23.16
CA ASN A 1 7.15 13.54 -22.55
C ASN A 1 6.09 12.48 -22.88
N ALA A 2 6.46 11.19 -22.94
CA ALA A 2 5.53 10.08 -23.17
C ALA A 2 5.29 9.21 -21.91
N HIS A 3 6.15 9.31 -20.90
CA HIS A 3 6.00 8.57 -19.63
C HIS A 3 4.99 9.18 -18.66
N ASN A 4 4.56 10.43 -18.89
CA ASN A 4 3.54 11.07 -18.06
C ASN A 4 2.15 10.44 -18.20
N ASN A 5 1.94 9.63 -19.25
CA ASN A 5 0.64 9.00 -19.55
C ASN A 5 0.66 7.47 -19.41
N ILE A 6 1.78 6.82 -19.06
CA ILE A 6 1.84 5.34 -18.95
C ILE A 6 1.33 4.86 -17.58
N GLY A 7 1.32 5.73 -16.56
CA GLY A 7 0.81 5.40 -15.21
C GLY A 7 -0.61 5.91 -14.91
N MET A 8 -1.31 6.49 -15.89
CA MET A 8 -2.64 7.08 -15.75
C MET A 8 -3.71 6.34 -16.57
N LEU A 9 -3.67 5.01 -16.51
CA LEU A 9 -4.90 4.26 -16.35
C LEU A 9 -4.85 3.84 -14.88
N ASP A 10 -5.63 4.49 -14.02
CA ASP A 10 -6.82 3.84 -13.46
C ASP A 10 -6.69 2.32 -13.57
N LEU A 11 -6.68 1.63 -12.43
CA LEU A 11 -7.01 0.21 -12.39
C LEU A 11 -8.38 0.06 -13.07
N ASP A 12 -8.39 -0.06 -14.40
CA ASP A 12 -9.40 -0.77 -15.15
C ASP A 12 -9.25 -2.19 -14.63
N LEU A 13 -10.05 -2.48 -13.61
CA LEU A 13 -10.13 -3.74 -12.87
C LEU A 13 -10.52 -4.94 -13.76
N ASP A 14 -10.42 -4.80 -15.08
CA ASP A 14 -10.73 -5.84 -16.06
C ASP A 14 -9.53 -6.77 -16.30
N ASN A 15 -8.28 -6.38 -15.96
CA ASN A 15 -7.11 -7.26 -16.12
C ASN A 15 -5.90 -6.90 -15.21
N PRO A 16 -5.86 -7.35 -13.95
CA PRO A 16 -4.74 -7.08 -13.03
C PRO A 16 -3.41 -7.72 -13.47
N GLU A 17 -3.43 -8.81 -14.23
CA GLU A 17 -2.24 -9.44 -14.78
C GLU A 17 -1.54 -8.54 -15.80
N THR A 18 -2.29 -7.91 -16.70
CA THR A 18 -1.75 -6.96 -17.69
C THR A 18 -1.15 -5.73 -17.02
N ALA A 19 -1.79 -5.23 -15.96
CA ALA A 19 -1.24 -4.13 -15.17
C ALA A 19 0.09 -4.52 -14.52
N CYS A 20 0.20 -5.75 -13.99
CA CYS A 20 1.44 -6.27 -13.44
C CYS A 20 2.58 -6.27 -14.47
N ASP A 21 2.32 -6.75 -15.68
CA ASP A 21 3.32 -6.82 -16.76
C ASP A 21 3.81 -5.43 -17.19
N ILE A 22 2.89 -4.47 -17.35
CA ILE A 22 3.23 -3.08 -17.71
C ILE A 22 4.11 -2.44 -16.63
N LEU A 23 3.75 -2.60 -15.35
CA LEU A 23 4.49 -2.02 -14.24
C LEU A 23 5.88 -2.67 -14.07
N LYS A 24 5.99 -3.99 -14.25
CA LYS A 24 7.29 -4.70 -14.27
C LYS A 24 8.18 -4.22 -15.41
N ARG A 25 7.62 -4.02 -16.61
CA ARG A 25 8.37 -3.43 -17.73
C ARG A 25 8.82 -2.00 -17.40
N GLY A 26 8.01 -1.23 -16.68
CA GLY A 26 8.39 0.09 -16.17
C GLY A 26 9.62 0.05 -15.24
N LEU A 27 9.69 -0.93 -14.34
CA LEU A 27 10.89 -1.14 -13.49
C LEU A 27 12.10 -1.54 -14.32
N GLN A 28 11.93 -2.44 -15.30
CA GLN A 28 13.01 -2.83 -16.20
C GLN A 28 13.56 -1.64 -17.00
N ILE A 29 12.69 -0.74 -17.47
CA ILE A 29 13.12 0.50 -18.14
C ILE A 29 13.90 1.39 -17.17
N CYS A 30 13.50 1.48 -15.90
CA CYS A 30 14.27 2.21 -14.90
C CYS A 30 15.68 1.63 -14.73
N ASP A 31 15.84 0.30 -14.84
CA ASP A 31 17.15 -0.35 -14.80
C ASP A 31 17.97 -0.10 -16.08
N GLU A 32 17.33 -0.19 -17.25
CA GLU A 32 17.94 0.08 -18.57
C GLU A 32 18.45 1.52 -18.69
N GLU A 33 17.71 2.48 -18.11
CA GLU A 33 18.03 3.92 -18.13
C GLU A 33 18.86 4.35 -16.90
N GLU A 34 19.34 3.40 -16.09
CA GLU A 34 20.14 3.64 -14.88
C GLU A 34 19.49 4.66 -13.91
N VAL A 35 18.15 4.66 -13.83
CA VAL A 35 17.40 5.47 -12.86
C VAL A 35 17.81 5.02 -11.46
N LYS A 36 18.18 6.00 -10.62
CA LYS A 36 18.63 5.79 -9.25
C LYS A 36 17.67 4.89 -8.47
N GLU A 37 18.23 4.09 -7.56
CA GLU A 37 17.45 3.19 -6.69
C GLU A 37 16.35 3.93 -5.91
N TYR A 38 16.72 5.09 -5.33
CA TYR A 38 15.78 5.97 -4.62
C TYR A 38 15.30 7.09 -5.54
N ASP A 39 14.34 6.77 -6.39
CA ASP A 39 13.70 7.71 -7.30
C ASP A 39 12.17 7.67 -7.20
N ALA A 40 11.53 8.82 -7.34
CA ALA A 40 10.07 8.94 -7.27
C ALA A 40 9.35 8.09 -8.33
N VAL A 41 9.95 7.87 -9.51
CA VAL A 41 9.41 6.96 -10.54
C VAL A 41 9.35 5.54 -10.02
N ARG A 42 10.42 5.04 -9.40
CA ARG A 42 10.46 3.69 -8.82
C ARG A 42 9.46 3.53 -7.69
N SER A 43 9.32 4.52 -6.80
CA SER A 43 8.29 4.51 -5.75
C SER A 43 6.89 4.33 -6.33
N ARG A 44 6.50 5.11 -7.35
CA ARG A 44 5.18 4.97 -7.98
C ARG A 44 4.95 3.59 -8.60
N LEU A 45 5.98 2.99 -9.21
CA LEU A 45 5.90 1.64 -9.79
C LEU A 45 5.71 0.58 -8.69
N HIS A 46 6.51 0.65 -7.62
CA HIS A 46 6.39 -0.26 -6.47
C HIS A 46 5.05 -0.09 -5.76
N HIS A 47 4.57 1.14 -5.58
CA HIS A 47 3.25 1.44 -5.02
C HIS A 47 2.13 0.71 -5.78
N ASN A 48 2.12 0.88 -7.11
CA ASN A 48 1.11 0.29 -7.96
C ASN A 48 1.22 -1.25 -8.04
N LEU A 49 2.44 -1.80 -8.09
CA LEU A 49 2.65 -3.25 -8.04
C LEU A 49 2.14 -3.83 -6.72
N GLY A 50 2.39 -3.16 -5.59
CA GLY A 50 1.83 -3.54 -4.30
C GLY A 50 0.30 -3.66 -4.32
N ASN A 51 -0.39 -2.67 -4.90
CA ASN A 51 -1.84 -2.68 -5.05
C ASN A 51 -2.32 -3.80 -6.00
N VAL A 52 -1.65 -3.99 -7.14
CA VAL A 52 -2.00 -5.05 -8.10
C VAL A 52 -1.87 -6.43 -7.43
N PHE A 53 -0.78 -6.68 -6.72
CA PHE A 53 -0.59 -7.95 -6.02
C PHE A 53 -1.55 -8.15 -4.84
N LEU A 54 -2.02 -7.08 -4.19
CA LEU A 54 -3.13 -7.15 -3.24
C LEU A 54 -4.43 -7.65 -3.89
N VAL A 55 -4.74 -7.17 -5.10
CA VAL A 55 -5.91 -7.62 -5.88
C VAL A 55 -5.75 -9.07 -6.33
N LEU A 56 -4.55 -9.44 -6.80
CA LEU A 56 -4.20 -10.82 -7.20
C LEU A 56 -4.05 -11.78 -6.01
N ARG A 57 -4.16 -11.30 -4.77
CA ARG A 57 -3.96 -12.09 -3.53
C ARG A 57 -2.57 -12.75 -3.44
N SER A 58 -1.59 -12.17 -4.13
CA SER A 58 -0.18 -12.59 -4.10
C SER A 58 0.51 -11.83 -2.96
N TRP A 59 0.32 -12.33 -1.73
CA TRP A 59 0.63 -11.57 -0.53
C TRP A 59 2.11 -11.29 -0.32
N ASP A 60 2.99 -12.21 -0.70
CA ASP A 60 4.43 -12.05 -0.51
C ASP A 60 4.98 -10.99 -1.47
N GLU A 61 4.57 -11.02 -2.75
CA GLU A 61 4.92 -10.03 -3.75
C GLU A 61 4.32 -8.66 -3.41
N ALA A 62 3.06 -8.61 -2.96
CA ALA A 62 2.46 -7.36 -2.49
C ALA A 62 3.29 -6.74 -1.38
N LYS A 63 3.68 -7.55 -0.38
CA LYS A 63 4.50 -7.09 0.73
C LYS A 63 5.86 -6.56 0.26
N GLU A 64 6.56 -7.28 -0.61
CA GLU A 64 7.87 -6.86 -1.15
C GLU A 64 7.79 -5.50 -1.83
N HIS A 65 6.81 -5.31 -2.72
CA HIS A 65 6.65 -4.06 -3.45
C HIS A 65 6.20 -2.90 -2.53
N ILE A 66 5.30 -3.16 -1.58
CA ILE A 66 4.88 -2.14 -0.60
C ILE A 66 6.04 -1.72 0.31
N GLU A 67 6.85 -2.66 0.82
CA GLU A 67 8.00 -2.35 1.68
C GLU A 67 9.09 -1.59 0.90
N MET A 68 9.28 -1.88 -0.39
CA MET A 68 10.20 -1.14 -1.24
C MET A 68 9.70 0.28 -1.52
N ASP A 69 8.40 0.49 -1.78
CA ASP A 69 7.81 1.83 -1.91
C ASP A 69 8.01 2.68 -0.65
N ILE A 70 7.71 2.11 0.53
CA ILE A 70 7.93 2.77 1.83
C ILE A 70 9.40 3.18 1.98
N ARG A 71 10.34 2.27 1.65
CA ARG A 71 11.78 2.55 1.75
C ARG A 71 12.18 3.68 0.82
N ILE A 72 11.75 3.65 -0.44
CA ILE A 72 12.07 4.71 -1.42
C ILE A 72 11.50 6.04 -0.95
N CYS A 73 10.21 6.08 -0.58
CA CYS A 73 9.54 7.28 -0.08
C CYS A 73 10.28 7.88 1.11
N ASN A 74 10.71 7.06 2.05
CA ASN A 74 11.50 7.49 3.20
C ASN A 74 12.84 8.12 2.77
N GLN A 75 13.59 7.47 1.88
CA GLN A 75 14.89 7.97 1.40
C GLN A 75 14.79 9.28 0.62
N ILE A 76 13.69 9.49 -0.12
CA ILE A 76 13.47 10.72 -0.89
C ILE A 76 12.68 11.79 -0.10
N ASN A 77 12.41 11.57 1.19
CA ASN A 77 11.62 12.44 2.06
C ASN A 77 10.20 12.73 1.53
N HIS A 78 9.58 11.74 0.88
CA HIS A 78 8.20 11.81 0.40
C HIS A 78 7.24 11.27 1.48
N THR A 79 6.98 12.09 2.49
CA THR A 79 6.17 11.74 3.67
C THR A 79 4.76 11.24 3.33
N GLN A 80 4.10 11.87 2.34
CA GLN A 80 2.77 11.45 1.91
C GLN A 80 2.79 10.05 1.29
N GLY A 81 3.77 9.75 0.44
CA GLY A 81 3.95 8.41 -0.14
C GLY A 81 4.27 7.37 0.93
N GLU A 82 5.11 7.70 1.90
CA GLU A 82 5.42 6.81 3.03
C GLU A 82 4.15 6.46 3.83
N ALA A 83 3.30 7.45 4.12
CA ALA A 83 2.03 7.24 4.79
C ALA A 83 1.08 6.32 3.99
N LYS A 84 0.98 6.52 2.67
CA LYS A 84 0.19 5.66 1.78
C LYS A 84 0.75 4.23 1.69
N GLY A 85 2.06 4.06 1.66
CA GLY A 85 2.70 2.74 1.73
C GLY A 85 2.33 1.98 3.02
N TYR A 86 2.34 2.66 4.18
CA TYR A 86 1.88 2.05 5.44
C TYR A 86 0.39 1.71 5.45
N ILE A 87 -0.46 2.46 4.74
CA ILE A 87 -1.88 2.11 4.55
C ILE A 87 -2.00 0.80 3.76
N ASN A 88 -1.27 0.66 2.66
CA ASN A 88 -1.28 -0.56 1.85
C ASN A 88 -0.75 -1.77 2.63
N LEU A 89 0.29 -1.59 3.44
CA LEU A 89 0.81 -2.64 4.31
C LEU A 89 -0.21 -3.04 5.38
N ALA A 90 -0.94 -2.06 5.93
CA ALA A 90 -2.02 -2.33 6.86
C ALA A 90 -3.18 -3.09 6.21
N GLU A 91 -3.51 -2.77 4.96
CA GLU A 91 -4.50 -3.52 4.17
C GLU A 91 -4.05 -4.96 3.92
N LEU A 92 -2.79 -5.19 3.54
CA LEU A 92 -2.22 -6.53 3.41
C LEU A 92 -2.38 -7.33 4.71
N HIS A 93 -2.01 -6.75 5.85
CA HIS A 93 -2.19 -7.37 7.15
C HIS A 93 -3.66 -7.63 7.49
N ASN A 94 -4.56 -6.72 7.14
CA ASN A 94 -5.99 -6.91 7.35
C ASN A 94 -6.55 -8.08 6.52
N LYS A 95 -6.21 -8.16 5.22
CA LYS A 95 -6.63 -9.27 4.34
C LYS A 95 -6.07 -10.62 4.77
N THR A 96 -4.92 -10.63 5.44
CA THR A 96 -4.29 -11.84 6.01
C THR A 96 -4.63 -12.07 7.49
N GLN A 97 -5.64 -11.37 8.02
CA GLN A 97 -6.15 -11.47 9.41
C GLN A 97 -5.11 -11.18 10.50
N LYS A 98 -4.01 -10.49 10.15
CA LYS A 98 -2.97 -10.02 11.07
C LYS A 98 -3.37 -8.64 11.63
N TYR A 99 -4.50 -8.57 12.32
CA TYR A 99 -5.11 -7.28 12.69
C TYR A 99 -4.23 -6.41 13.61
N LYS A 100 -3.44 -7.01 14.50
CA LYS A 100 -2.50 -6.27 15.36
C LYS A 100 -1.43 -5.55 14.53
N ASP A 101 -0.92 -6.21 13.48
CA ASP A 101 0.06 -5.64 12.56
C ASP A 101 -0.58 -4.56 11.69
N ALA A 102 -1.83 -4.77 11.25
CA ALA A 102 -2.60 -3.77 10.52
C ALA A 102 -2.78 -2.48 11.34
N LEU A 103 -3.19 -2.59 12.61
CA LEU A 103 -3.33 -1.46 13.52
C LEU A 103 -1.99 -0.74 13.76
N SER A 104 -0.88 -1.48 13.86
CA SER A 104 0.47 -0.90 13.97
C SER A 104 0.82 -0.05 12.74
N CYS A 105 0.56 -0.58 11.54
CA CYS A 105 0.81 0.12 10.28
C CYS A 105 -0.08 1.36 10.12
N TYR A 106 -1.39 1.27 10.41
CA TYR A 106 -2.27 2.43 10.39
C TYR A 106 -1.87 3.53 11.39
N ARG A 107 -1.36 3.16 12.58
CA ARG A 107 -0.84 4.16 13.52
C ARG A 107 0.37 4.89 12.97
N LYS A 108 1.32 4.18 12.34
CA LYS A 108 2.46 4.80 11.67
C LYS A 108 2.00 5.75 10.55
N ALA A 109 1.09 5.31 9.70
CA ALA A 109 0.49 6.16 8.66
C ALA A 109 -0.18 7.40 9.26
N SER A 110 -0.92 7.26 10.36
CA SER A 110 -1.59 8.38 11.04
C SER A 110 -0.60 9.39 11.60
N THR A 111 0.50 8.93 12.22
CA THR A 111 1.56 9.82 12.71
C THR A 111 2.21 10.62 11.59
N LEU A 112 2.51 9.97 10.46
CA LEU A 112 3.03 10.66 9.27
C LEU A 112 2.01 11.64 8.70
N ALA A 113 0.76 11.23 8.55
CA ALA A 113 -0.32 12.07 8.03
C ALA A 113 -0.55 13.33 8.88
N LYS A 114 -0.60 13.18 10.21
CA LYS A 114 -0.76 14.29 11.17
C LYS A 114 0.44 15.24 11.22
N SER A 115 1.60 14.84 10.69
CA SER A 115 2.77 15.72 10.58
C SER A 115 2.70 16.69 9.39
N MET A 116 1.76 16.48 8.47
CA MET A 116 1.58 17.28 7.25
C MET A 116 0.45 18.32 7.44
N GLN A 117 0.58 19.51 6.84
CA GLN A 117 -0.34 20.64 7.07
C GLN A 117 -1.73 20.46 6.43
N ASP A 118 -1.87 19.69 5.36
CA ASP A 118 -3.09 19.62 4.52
C ASP A 118 -3.64 18.20 4.31
N GLU A 119 -3.43 17.29 5.27
CA GLU A 119 -3.73 15.86 5.11
C GLU A 119 -4.88 15.37 6.00
N SER A 120 -5.85 16.25 6.28
CA SER A 120 -7.03 15.91 7.08
C SER A 120 -7.84 14.77 6.48
N ALA A 121 -8.03 14.76 5.16
CA ALA A 121 -8.74 13.69 4.46
C ALA A 121 -8.01 12.33 4.58
N LEU A 122 -6.67 12.32 4.51
CA LEU A 122 -5.88 11.11 4.70
C LEU A 122 -5.97 10.61 6.14
N VAL A 123 -5.94 11.52 7.12
CA VAL A 123 -6.14 11.19 8.54
C VAL A 123 -7.52 10.57 8.76
N GLU A 124 -8.57 11.19 8.22
CA GLU A 124 -9.95 10.68 8.32
C GLU A 124 -10.08 9.28 7.70
N GLN A 125 -9.49 9.06 6.53
CA GLN A 125 -9.45 7.75 5.88
C GLN A 125 -8.77 6.70 6.76
N ILE A 126 -7.61 7.04 7.34
CA ILE A 126 -6.89 6.13 8.25
C ILE A 126 -7.72 5.80 9.48
N GLU A 127 -8.42 6.78 10.05
CA GLU A 127 -9.27 6.58 11.23
C GLU A 127 -10.48 5.68 10.92
N GLN A 128 -11.09 5.82 9.74
CA GLN A 128 -12.12 4.88 9.28
C GLN A 128 -11.56 3.47 9.10
N ASN A 129 -10.39 3.32 8.49
CA ASN A 129 -9.77 2.02 8.31
C ASN A 129 -9.44 1.34 9.66
N ILE A 130 -8.95 2.10 10.64
CA ILE A 130 -8.73 1.60 12.01
C ILE A 130 -10.04 1.11 12.63
N LYS A 131 -11.15 1.84 12.44
CA LYS A 131 -12.47 1.44 12.94
C LYS A 131 -12.92 0.11 12.34
N ILE A 132 -12.76 -0.06 11.02
CA ILE A 132 -13.07 -1.32 10.32
C ILE A 132 -12.28 -2.48 10.91
N VAL A 133 -10.97 -2.32 11.11
CA VAL A 133 -10.13 -3.38 11.70
C VAL A 133 -10.55 -3.73 13.12
N LYS A 134 -10.90 -2.72 13.94
CA LYS A 134 -11.38 -2.97 15.32
C LYS A 134 -12.67 -3.78 15.34
N THR A 135 -13.64 -3.42 14.49
CA THR A 135 -14.88 -4.19 14.36
C THR A 135 -14.61 -5.62 13.89
N ALA A 136 -13.67 -5.83 12.97
CA ALA A 136 -13.29 -7.18 12.55
C ALA A 136 -12.68 -8.01 13.70
N ILE A 137 -11.91 -7.39 14.61
CA ILE A 137 -11.40 -8.05 15.81
C ILE A 137 -12.55 -8.43 16.75
N GLU A 138 -13.47 -7.51 17.02
CA GLU A 138 -14.63 -7.75 17.89
C GLU A 138 -15.47 -8.92 17.39
N VAL A 139 -15.84 -8.93 16.10
CA VAL A 139 -16.61 -10.03 15.49
C VAL A 139 -15.85 -11.36 15.59
N MET A 140 -14.54 -11.36 15.36
CA MET A 140 -13.72 -12.58 15.50
C MET A 140 -13.66 -13.09 16.95
N GLU A 141 -13.65 -12.19 17.93
CA GLU A 141 -13.69 -12.55 19.36
C GLU A 141 -15.04 -13.17 19.72
N GLU A 142 -16.14 -12.56 19.30
CA GLU A 142 -17.50 -13.09 19.52
C GLU A 142 -17.68 -14.49 18.91
N MET A 143 -17.27 -14.68 17.66
CA MET A 143 -17.36 -16.00 16.98
C MET A 143 -16.56 -17.08 17.73
N ARG A 144 -15.38 -16.74 18.28
CA ARG A 144 -14.58 -17.70 19.07
C ARG A 144 -15.25 -18.08 20.39
N GLU A 145 -15.94 -17.14 21.03
CA GLU A 145 -16.69 -17.44 22.25
C GLU A 145 -17.90 -18.33 21.98
N GLU A 146 -18.57 -18.17 20.84
CA GLU A 146 -19.70 -19.02 20.42
C GLU A 146 -19.27 -20.46 20.10
N GLU A 147 -18.13 -20.65 19.41
CA GLU A 147 -17.59 -21.99 19.11
C GLU A 147 -17.19 -22.80 20.36
N LEU A 148 -16.95 -22.11 21.49
CA LEU A 148 -16.55 -22.71 22.76
C LEU A 148 -17.75 -23.02 23.69
N ARG A 149 -18.97 -22.65 23.32
CA ARG A 149 -20.22 -22.92 24.07
C ARG A 149 -20.90 -24.20 23.60
#